data_AF-A0A8T1T1I5-F1
#
_entry.id   AF-A0A8T1T1I5-F1
#
_cell.length_a   1.000
_cell.length_b   1.000
_cell.length_c   1.000
_cell.angle_alpha   90.00
_cell.angle_beta   90.00
_cell.angle_gamma   90.00
#
_symmetry.space_group_name_H-M   'P 1'
#
loop_
_entity.id
_entity.type
_entity.pdbx_description
1 polymer ?
#
loop_
_entity_poly.entity_id
_entity_poly.type
_entity_poly.pdbx_seq_one_letter_code
_entity_poly.pdbx_strand_id
1 'polypeptide(L)'
;MTGLSGLEGTLVGRLVQSPILTLTTQVCGKNTVLIIFMLPVSFPLAITCSPPPNIANGMHDGSNKEIFDYNSSVTYKCHHNFSLTGEASIHCTTKDNITGVWNGPAPECTDEPINMVDLIIGIGAVAIIGIAVALNKKLRQKLFTALKLYI
;
A
#
# COMPACT_ATOMS: atom_id res chain seq x y z
N MET A 1 67.74 -2.62 -5.53
CA MET A 1 68.38 -1.79 -4.48
C MET A 1 67.90 -0.37 -4.77
N THR A 2 66.99 0.28 -4.06
CA THR A 2 66.54 0.36 -2.64
C THR A 2 65.02 0.68 -2.65
N GLY A 3 64.13 0.20 -1.78
CA GLY A 3 63.98 0.50 -0.34
C GLY A 3 63.12 1.77 -0.13
N LEU A 4 61.78 1.66 -0.04
CA LEU A 4 60.93 1.70 1.17
C LEU A 4 60.61 3.11 1.75
N SER A 5 59.33 3.50 1.72
CA SER A 5 58.51 4.17 2.78
C SER A 5 57.32 4.88 2.07
N GLY A 6 56.05 4.71 2.43
CA GLY A 6 55.47 4.44 3.74
C GLY A 6 54.65 5.67 4.15
N LEU A 7 53.39 5.74 3.72
CA LEU A 7 52.33 6.49 4.41
C LEU A 7 51.06 5.63 4.37
N GLU A 8 50.85 4.87 5.44
CA GLU A 8 49.54 4.37 5.83
C GLU A 8 48.63 5.55 6.23
N GLY A 9 47.36 5.44 5.90
CA GLY A 9 46.32 6.38 6.30
C GLY A 9 44.93 5.84 5.95
N THR A 10 44.35 5.08 6.88
CA THR A 10 43.01 4.49 6.84
C THR A 10 41.91 5.55 6.83
N LEU A 11 40.91 5.41 5.93
CA LEU A 11 39.52 5.77 6.23
C LEU A 11 38.59 4.66 5.72
N VAL A 12 38.15 3.82 6.65
CA VAL A 12 36.96 2.97 6.50
C VAL A 12 35.74 3.87 6.53
N GLY A 13 34.93 3.83 5.48
CA GLY A 13 33.59 4.40 5.47
C GLY A 13 32.80 3.81 4.31
N ARG A 14 31.68 3.14 4.59
CA ARG A 14 30.67 2.85 3.55
C ARG A 14 30.24 4.20 2.97
N LEU A 15 30.65 4.53 1.75
CA LEU A 15 30.08 5.65 1.01
C LEU A 15 28.73 5.21 0.45
N VAL A 16 27.73 5.24 1.33
CA VAL A 16 26.33 5.36 0.95
C VAL A 16 26.17 6.76 0.33
N GLN A 17 25.77 6.81 -0.94
CA GLN A 17 25.11 7.94 -1.60
C GLN A 17 25.82 9.31 -1.55
N SER A 18 26.86 9.54 -2.36
CA SER A 18 27.16 10.89 -2.89
C SER A 18 27.93 10.81 -4.23
N PRO A 19 27.58 11.63 -5.25
CA PRO A 19 28.10 11.48 -6.61
C PRO A 19 29.45 12.18 -6.71
N ILE A 20 30.54 11.42 -6.64
CA ILE A 20 31.88 11.97 -6.85
C ILE A 20 32.09 12.16 -8.36
N LEU A 21 32.22 13.43 -8.78
CA LEU A 21 32.87 13.85 -10.02
C LEU A 21 34.23 13.15 -10.12
N THR A 22 34.40 12.25 -11.07
CA THR A 22 35.70 11.61 -11.30
C THR A 22 36.64 12.64 -11.95
N LEU A 23 37.52 13.27 -11.17
CA LEU A 23 38.59 14.14 -11.72
C LEU A 23 39.67 13.26 -12.37
N THR A 24 39.60 13.04 -13.68
CA THR A 24 40.73 12.49 -14.43
C THR A 24 41.49 13.63 -15.10
N THR A 25 42.74 13.87 -14.70
CA THR A 25 43.64 14.81 -15.37
C THR A 25 44.33 14.10 -16.54
N GLN A 26 44.15 14.58 -17.78
CA GLN A 26 44.93 14.11 -18.91
C GLN A 26 46.03 15.13 -19.25
N VAL A 27 47.28 14.68 -19.15
CA VAL A 27 48.45 15.47 -19.54
C VAL A 27 48.59 15.40 -21.06
N CYS A 28 48.45 16.52 -21.77
CA CYS A 28 48.79 16.61 -23.18
C CYS A 28 50.09 17.44 -23.32
N GLY A 29 51.24 16.75 -23.34
CA GLY A 29 52.55 17.41 -23.40
C GLY A 29 52.94 18.09 -22.09
N LYS A 30 53.34 19.38 -22.12
CA LYS A 30 53.77 20.16 -20.94
C LYS A 30 52.65 20.99 -20.29
N ASN A 31 51.40 20.85 -20.75
CA ASN A 31 50.27 21.63 -20.25
C ASN A 31 49.19 20.71 -19.64
N THR A 32 48.75 21.06 -18.44
CA THR A 32 47.62 20.41 -17.73
C THR A 32 46.32 21.03 -18.23
N VAL A 33 45.41 20.22 -18.76
CA VAL A 33 44.07 20.68 -19.20
C VAL A 33 43.01 19.99 -18.35
N LEU A 34 42.12 20.79 -17.74
CA LEU A 34 40.91 20.31 -17.07
C LEU A 34 39.82 20.12 -18.12
N ILE A 35 39.73 18.92 -18.70
CA ILE A 35 38.64 18.60 -19.61
C ILE A 35 37.46 18.14 -18.75
N ILE A 36 36.47 19.02 -18.58
CA ILE A 36 35.15 18.64 -18.02
C ILE A 36 34.44 17.85 -19.11
N PHE A 37 34.58 16.53 -19.12
CA PHE A 37 33.77 15.67 -19.98
C PHE A 37 32.32 15.76 -19.49
N MET A 38 31.52 16.62 -20.13
CA MET A 38 30.06 16.54 -20.12
C MET A 38 29.62 15.32 -20.93
N LEU A 39 30.07 14.12 -20.56
CA LEU A 39 29.30 12.94 -20.92
C LEU A 39 27.92 13.14 -20.29
N PRO A 40 26.81 12.79 -20.96
CA PRO A 40 25.53 12.70 -20.28
C PRO A 40 25.69 11.61 -19.22
N VAL A 41 26.10 12.02 -18.02
CA VAL A 41 25.93 11.24 -16.82
C VAL A 41 24.43 11.08 -16.72
N SER A 42 23.93 9.95 -17.20
CA SER A 42 22.64 9.44 -16.82
C SER A 42 22.75 9.18 -15.33
N PHE A 43 22.59 10.24 -14.52
CA PHE A 43 22.19 10.09 -13.14
C PHE A 43 21.04 9.08 -13.15
N PRO A 44 21.04 8.05 -12.28
CA PRO A 44 19.86 7.20 -12.20
C PRO A 44 18.71 8.14 -11.86
N LEU A 45 17.83 8.36 -12.84
CA LEU A 45 16.60 9.11 -12.63
C LEU A 45 15.90 8.34 -11.52
N ALA A 46 15.60 9.03 -10.42
CA ALA A 46 14.88 8.41 -9.32
C ALA A 46 13.62 7.74 -9.90
N ILE A 47 13.52 6.43 -9.73
CA ILE A 47 12.40 5.65 -10.26
C ILE A 47 11.18 6.07 -9.45
N THR A 48 10.28 6.78 -10.10
CA THR A 48 9.05 7.27 -9.50
C THR A 48 7.85 6.79 -10.30
N CYS A 49 6.79 6.42 -9.60
CA CYS A 49 5.50 6.08 -10.17
C CYS A 49 4.57 7.28 -10.15
N SER A 50 3.79 7.42 -11.22
CA SER A 50 2.65 8.33 -11.26
C SER A 50 1.60 7.95 -10.21
N PRO A 51 0.70 8.88 -9.84
CA PRO A 51 -0.37 8.60 -8.89
C PRO A 51 -1.17 7.36 -9.29
N PRO A 52 -1.51 6.50 -8.32
CA PRO A 52 -2.31 5.31 -8.59
C PRO A 52 -3.73 5.73 -9.05
N PRO A 53 -4.38 4.95 -9.91
CA PRO A 53 -5.69 5.29 -10.42
C PRO A 53 -6.76 5.22 -9.32
N ASN A 54 -7.74 6.11 -9.39
CA ASN A 54 -8.90 6.05 -8.50
C ASN A 54 -9.84 4.94 -8.94
N ILE A 55 -10.51 4.32 -7.96
CA ILE A 55 -11.47 3.23 -8.17
C ILE A 55 -12.89 3.69 -7.82
N ALA A 56 -13.90 3.17 -8.51
CA ALA A 56 -15.29 3.41 -8.16
C ALA A 56 -15.62 2.72 -6.83
N ASN A 57 -16.49 3.33 -6.03
CA ASN A 57 -16.94 2.78 -4.74
C ASN A 57 -15.79 2.44 -3.77
N GLY A 58 -14.63 3.08 -3.92
CA GLY A 58 -13.49 2.91 -3.01
C GLY A 58 -12.63 4.18 -2.89
N MET A 59 -11.59 4.07 -2.08
CA MET A 59 -10.57 5.09 -1.85
C MET A 59 -9.21 4.42 -1.63
N HIS A 60 -8.12 5.19 -1.69
CA HIS A 60 -6.77 4.70 -1.40
C HIS A 60 -6.00 5.69 -0.51
N ASP A 61 -5.00 5.21 0.22
CA ASP A 61 -4.17 6.02 1.12
C ASP A 61 -3.16 6.95 0.39
N GLY A 62 -2.99 6.76 -0.92
CA GLY A 62 -2.11 7.55 -1.77
C GLY A 62 -2.72 8.81 -2.41
N SER A 63 -3.98 9.17 -2.16
CA SER A 63 -4.66 10.25 -2.91
C SER A 63 -4.06 11.65 -2.69
N ASN A 64 -3.22 11.82 -1.66
CA ASN A 64 -2.56 13.08 -1.30
C ASN A 64 -1.11 13.19 -1.81
N LYS A 65 -0.60 12.19 -2.54
CA LYS A 65 0.75 12.17 -3.09
C LYS A 65 0.71 12.16 -4.60
N GLU A 66 1.49 13.07 -5.21
CA GLU A 66 1.62 13.15 -6.67
C GLU A 66 2.76 12.27 -7.22
N ILE A 67 3.70 11.89 -6.35
CA ILE A 67 4.91 11.15 -6.71
C ILE A 67 5.13 10.03 -5.68
N PHE A 68 5.38 8.82 -6.18
CA PHE A 68 5.68 7.64 -5.37
C PHE A 68 7.06 7.10 -5.71
N ASP A 69 7.95 7.03 -4.74
CA ASP A 69 9.29 6.45 -4.92
C ASP A 69 9.22 4.95 -5.16
N TYR A 70 10.27 4.38 -5.76
CA TYR A 70 10.46 2.94 -5.87
C TYR A 70 10.19 2.22 -4.54
N ASN A 71 9.44 1.12 -4.61
CA ASN A 71 8.99 0.31 -3.47
C ASN A 71 7.99 1.00 -2.54
N SER A 72 7.47 2.19 -2.88
CA SER A 72 6.30 2.75 -2.20
C SER A 72 5.08 1.86 -2.44
N SER A 73 4.24 1.69 -1.41
CA SER A 73 2.98 0.94 -1.51
C SER A 73 1.77 1.83 -1.23
N VAL A 74 0.67 1.47 -1.87
CA VAL A 74 -0.64 2.12 -1.73
C VAL A 74 -1.67 1.04 -1.47
N THR A 75 -2.53 1.26 -0.50
CA THR A 75 -3.61 0.34 -0.11
C THR A 75 -4.97 0.93 -0.43
N TYR A 76 -5.80 0.14 -1.10
CA TYR A 76 -7.17 0.45 -1.45
C TYR A 76 -8.14 -0.05 -0.38
N LYS A 77 -9.25 0.67 -0.24
CA LYS A 77 -10.37 0.35 0.64
C LYS A 77 -11.68 0.63 -0.07
N CYS A 78 -12.62 -0.31 0.01
CA CYS A 78 -13.97 -0.10 -0.51
C CYS A 78 -14.86 0.65 0.49
N HIS A 79 -15.88 1.33 -0.02
CA HIS A 79 -16.93 1.93 0.80
C HIS A 79 -17.84 0.85 1.40
N HIS A 80 -18.71 1.24 2.34
CA HIS A 80 -19.63 0.32 3.01
C HIS A 80 -20.52 -0.43 2.00
N ASN A 81 -20.76 -1.72 2.23
CA ASN A 81 -21.50 -2.66 1.36
C ASN A 81 -20.79 -3.08 0.05
N PHE A 82 -19.51 -2.74 -0.13
CA PHE A 82 -18.72 -3.21 -1.27
C PHE A 82 -17.58 -4.12 -0.80
N SER A 83 -17.35 -5.17 -1.57
CA SER A 83 -16.26 -6.12 -1.36
C SER A 83 -15.13 -5.85 -2.36
N LEU A 84 -13.87 -5.96 -1.90
CA LEU A 84 -12.69 -5.71 -2.72
C LEU A 84 -12.33 -6.98 -3.49
N THR A 85 -12.35 -6.89 -4.82
CA THR A 85 -11.94 -7.96 -5.73
C THR A 85 -10.56 -7.65 -6.31
N GLY A 86 -9.58 -8.50 -6.01
CA GLY A 86 -8.19 -8.35 -6.46
C GLY A 86 -7.19 -8.14 -5.31
N GLU A 87 -6.02 -7.60 -5.63
CA GLU A 87 -4.98 -7.27 -4.63
C GLU A 87 -5.31 -5.93 -3.97
N ALA A 88 -5.44 -5.91 -2.65
CA ALA A 88 -5.78 -4.70 -1.90
C ALA A 88 -4.68 -3.63 -1.91
N SER A 89 -3.43 -4.02 -2.17
CA SER A 89 -2.29 -3.12 -2.15
C SER A 89 -1.46 -3.28 -3.42
N ILE A 90 -0.96 -2.17 -3.95
CA ILE A 90 -0.03 -2.15 -5.08
C ILE A 90 1.25 -1.43 -4.68
N HIS A 91 2.37 -1.78 -5.30
CA HIS A 91 3.67 -1.18 -5.03
C HIS A 91 4.36 -0.70 -6.31
N CYS A 92 5.12 0.38 -6.18
CA CYS A 92 5.89 0.96 -7.25
C CYS A 92 7.12 0.10 -7.54
N THR A 93 7.24 -0.39 -8.77
CA THR A 93 8.33 -1.23 -9.27
C THR A 93 8.85 -0.68 -10.60
N THR A 94 9.75 -1.40 -11.25
CA THR A 94 10.32 -1.03 -12.55
C THR A 94 10.57 -2.26 -13.41
N LYS A 95 10.47 -2.13 -14.73
CA LYS A 95 10.78 -3.21 -15.69
C LYS A 95 12.15 -3.04 -16.33
N ASP A 96 12.60 -1.80 -16.48
CA ASP A 96 13.77 -1.37 -17.23
C ASP A 96 14.82 -0.67 -16.35
N ASN A 97 14.58 -0.58 -15.03
CA ASN A 97 15.36 0.22 -14.08
C ASN A 97 15.42 1.72 -14.43
N ILE A 98 14.46 2.20 -15.22
CA ILE A 98 14.40 3.59 -15.70
C ILE A 98 13.00 4.16 -15.45
N THR A 99 11.95 3.42 -15.77
CA THR A 99 10.55 3.85 -15.65
C THR A 99 9.88 3.19 -14.45
N GLY A 100 9.24 3.99 -13.60
CA GLY A 100 8.42 3.50 -12.49
C GLY A 100 7.05 3.03 -12.97
N VAL A 101 6.66 1.82 -12.62
CA VAL A 101 5.35 1.22 -12.95
C VAL A 101 4.77 0.52 -11.72
N TRP A 102 3.44 0.51 -11.60
CA TRP A 102 2.77 -0.26 -10.56
C TRP A 102 2.86 -1.77 -10.84
N ASN A 103 3.02 -2.59 -9.80
CA ASN A 103 3.18 -4.05 -9.92
C ASN A 103 1.93 -4.77 -10.45
N GLY A 104 0.75 -4.16 -10.31
CA GLY A 104 -0.53 -4.74 -10.68
C GLY A 104 -1.59 -3.69 -11.02
N PRO A 105 -2.74 -4.13 -11.56
CA PRO A 105 -3.89 -3.26 -11.79
C PRO A 105 -4.53 -2.86 -10.46
N ALA A 106 -5.31 -1.77 -10.48
CA ALA A 106 -6.11 -1.41 -9.31
C ALA A 106 -7.24 -2.44 -9.08
N PRO A 107 -7.57 -2.74 -7.81
CA PRO A 107 -8.67 -3.64 -7.48
C PRO A 107 -10.03 -3.02 -7.80
N GLU A 108 -11.05 -3.86 -7.86
CA GLU A 108 -12.42 -3.44 -8.13
C GLU A 108 -13.30 -3.61 -6.89
N CYS A 109 -14.14 -2.62 -6.59
CA CYS A 109 -15.10 -2.70 -5.50
C CYS A 109 -16.47 -3.09 -6.06
N THR A 110 -16.86 -4.34 -5.84
CA THR A 110 -18.14 -4.91 -6.30
C THR A 110 -19.14 -4.95 -5.16
N ASP A 111 -20.43 -4.81 -5.45
CA ASP A 111 -21.48 -4.94 -4.43
C ASP A 111 -21.33 -6.27 -3.69
N GLU A 112 -21.26 -6.22 -2.37
CA GLU A 112 -21.28 -7.44 -1.59
C GLU A 112 -22.68 -8.06 -1.72
N PRO A 113 -22.81 -9.33 -2.16
CA PRO A 113 -24.11 -9.96 -2.25
C PRO A 113 -24.73 -9.99 -0.86
N ILE A 114 -25.83 -9.26 -0.70
CA ILE A 114 -26.67 -9.36 0.51
C ILE A 114 -26.98 -10.84 0.65
N ASN A 115 -26.43 -11.48 1.69
CA ASN A 115 -26.62 -12.89 1.86
C ASN A 115 -28.11 -13.09 2.16
N MET A 116 -28.86 -13.55 1.16
CA MET A 116 -30.31 -13.71 1.26
C MET A 116 -30.67 -14.62 2.45
N VAL A 117 -29.74 -15.46 2.92
CA VAL A 117 -29.89 -16.27 4.13
C VAL A 117 -30.04 -15.43 5.41
N ASP A 118 -29.45 -14.23 5.51
CA ASP A 118 -29.59 -13.36 6.69
C ASP A 118 -31.03 -12.84 6.83
N LEU A 119 -31.68 -12.60 5.68
CA LEU A 119 -33.09 -12.25 5.62
C LEU A 119 -33.99 -13.46 5.94
N ILE A 120 -33.64 -14.65 5.45
CA ILE A 120 -34.40 -15.89 5.68
C ILE A 120 -34.30 -16.35 7.16
N ILE A 121 -33.09 -16.29 7.74
CA ILE A 121 -32.84 -16.64 9.14
C ILE A 121 -33.55 -15.65 10.06
N GLY A 122 -33.57 -14.35 9.70
CA GLY A 122 -34.30 -13.32 10.44
C GLY A 122 -35.82 -13.55 10.48
N ILE A 123 -36.45 -13.89 9.36
CA ILE A 123 -37.90 -14.13 9.30
C ILE A 123 -38.29 -15.42 10.05
N GLY A 124 -37.50 -16.49 9.90
CA GLY A 124 -37.75 -17.76 10.57
C GLY A 124 -37.67 -17.66 12.10
N ALA A 125 -36.65 -16.97 12.62
CA ALA A 125 -36.49 -16.77 14.07
C ALA A 125 -37.63 -15.94 14.68
N VAL A 126 -38.08 -14.88 13.99
CA VAL A 126 -39.18 -14.02 14.46
C VAL A 126 -40.51 -14.79 14.50
N ALA A 127 -40.80 -15.61 13.49
CA ALA A 127 -41.99 -16.46 13.47
C ALA A 127 -41.94 -17.56 14.54
N ILE A 128 -40.80 -18.24 14.72
CA ILE A 128 -40.65 -19.30 15.74
C ILE A 128 -40.77 -18.72 17.15
N ILE A 129 -40.14 -17.58 17.44
CA ILE A 129 -40.26 -16.89 18.73
C ILE A 129 -41.70 -16.41 18.94
N GLY A 130 -42.33 -15.80 17.93
CA GLY A 130 -43.73 -15.37 17.99
C GLY A 130 -44.70 -16.53 18.24
N ILE A 131 -44.50 -17.67 17.57
CA ILE A 131 -45.25 -18.91 17.76
C ILE A 131 -44.98 -19.49 19.16
N ALA A 132 -43.74 -19.51 19.67
CA ALA A 132 -43.44 -19.99 21.02
C ALA A 132 -44.08 -19.11 22.12
N VAL A 133 -44.09 -17.79 21.92
CA VAL A 133 -44.76 -16.81 22.80
C VAL A 133 -46.29 -16.95 22.72
N ALA A 134 -46.84 -17.29 21.54
CA ALA A 134 -48.27 -17.53 21.33
C ALA A 134 -48.75 -18.89 21.84
N LEU A 135 -47.94 -19.95 21.67
CA LEU A 135 -48.23 -21.31 22.11
C LEU A 135 -48.24 -21.42 23.63
N ASN A 136 -47.45 -20.62 24.33
CA ASN A 136 -47.47 -20.61 25.79
C ASN A 136 -48.38 -19.52 26.37
N LYS A 137 -49.68 -19.58 26.02
CA LYS A 137 -50.74 -18.78 26.67
C LYS A 137 -50.69 -18.90 28.20
N LYS A 138 -50.24 -20.06 28.71
CA LYS A 138 -50.04 -20.33 30.15
C LYS A 138 -48.84 -19.56 30.72
N LEU A 139 -47.73 -19.42 30.00
CA LEU A 139 -46.59 -18.60 30.39
C LEU A 139 -46.93 -17.11 30.31
N ARG A 140 -47.68 -16.67 29.28
CA ARG A 140 -48.17 -15.29 29.18
C ARG A 140 -49.07 -14.91 30.36
N GLN A 141 -49.99 -15.80 30.74
CA GLN A 141 -50.85 -15.62 31.90
C GLN A 141 -50.05 -15.65 33.21
N LYS A 142 -49.11 -16.60 33.36
CA LYS A 142 -48.21 -16.68 34.52
C LYS A 142 -47.34 -15.43 34.67
N LEU A 143 -46.81 -14.88 33.58
CA LEU A 143 -46.01 -13.66 33.57
C LEU A 143 -46.86 -12.44 33.95
N PHE A 144 -48.08 -12.35 33.41
CA PHE A 144 -49.03 -11.28 33.74
C PHE A 144 -49.50 -11.33 35.20
N THR A 145 -49.71 -12.53 35.76
CA THR A 145 -50.01 -12.73 37.18
C THR A 145 -48.80 -12.43 38.07
N ALA A 146 -47.60 -12.82 37.67
CA ALA A 146 -46.36 -12.52 38.40
C ALA A 146 -46.06 -11.01 38.41
N LEU A 147 -46.30 -10.29 37.31
CA LEU A 147 -46.13 -8.83 37.27
C LEU A 147 -47.12 -8.10 38.17
N LYS A 148 -48.37 -8.57 38.25
CA LYS A 148 -49.40 -8.06 39.16
C LYS A 148 -49.11 -8.34 40.64
N LEU A 149 -48.18 -9.23 40.95
CA LEU A 149 -47.72 -9.50 42.32
C LEU A 149 -46.48 -8.68 42.69
N TYR A 150 -45.86 -8.03 41.70
CA TYR A 150 -44.64 -7.22 41.88
C TYR A 150 -44.91 -5.72 41.92
N ILE A 151 -46.05 -5.26 41.39
CA ILE A 151 -46.59 -3.88 41.50
C ILE A 151 -47.72 -3.90 42.52
#